data_AF-A0A1B9B913-F1
#
_entry.id   AF-A0A1B9B913-F1
#
_cell.length_a   1.000
_cell.length_b   1.000
_cell.length_c   1.000
_cell.angle_alpha   90.00
_cell.angle_beta   90.00
_cell.angle_gamma   90.00
#
_symmetry.space_group_name_H-M   'P 1'
#
loop_
_entity.id
_entity.type
_entity.pdbx_description
1 polymer ?
#
loop_
_entity_poly.entity_id
_entity_poly.type
_entity_poly.pdbx_seq_one_letter_code
_entity_poly.pdbx_strand_id
1 'polypeptide(L)'
;MINECLENDPIYIIEDFTCCEEGVEFEWEKSRDFHVGDRVFFIDAFKNPDSVFSQDHLSWMIKFKTEDNKVYNACQLYFVHQDVWEGLRTFFTTKQPLTIDREVDKKG
;
A
#
# COMPACT_ATOMS: atom_id res chain seq x y z
N MET A 1 5.73 -11.14 3.76
CA MET A 1 6.08 -10.47 5.02
C MET A 1 7.21 -9.52 4.67
N ILE A 2 7.05 -8.22 4.94
CA ILE A 2 8.11 -7.21 4.71
C ILE A 2 9.16 -7.39 5.81
N ASN A 3 9.88 -8.52 5.78
CA ASN A 3 10.87 -8.89 6.81
C ASN A 3 12.27 -8.35 6.50
N GLU A 4 12.45 -7.73 5.34
CA GLU A 4 13.75 -7.29 4.84
C GLU A 4 13.91 -5.76 4.88
N CYS A 5 12.87 -5.00 5.26
CA CYS A 5 12.98 -3.55 5.40
C CYS A 5 13.67 -3.16 6.71
N LEU A 6 14.58 -2.20 6.61
CA LEU A 6 15.17 -1.46 7.71
C LEU A 6 14.40 -0.16 7.94
N GLU A 7 14.53 0.40 9.15
CA GLU A 7 13.93 1.69 9.48
C GLU A 7 14.37 2.77 8.48
N ASN A 8 13.40 3.55 8.00
CA ASN A 8 13.52 4.57 6.96
C ASN A 8 13.78 4.03 5.54
N ASP A 9 13.66 2.73 5.30
CA ASP A 9 13.64 2.22 3.92
C ASP A 9 12.42 2.76 3.16
N PRO A 10 12.60 3.15 1.89
CA PRO A 10 11.50 3.59 1.05
C PRO A 10 10.62 2.40 0.65
N ILE A 11 9.33 2.54 0.94
CA ILE A 11 8.27 1.64 0.48
C ILE A 11 7.24 2.43 -0.32
N TYR A 12 6.53 1.73 -1.21
CA TYR A 12 5.58 2.34 -2.12
C TYR A 12 4.19 1.74 -1.94
N ILE A 13 3.19 2.61 -2.03
CA ILE A 13 1.78 2.25 -1.92
C ILE A 13 1.30 1.62 -3.23
N ILE A 14 0.60 0.48 -3.13
CA ILE A 14 0.07 -0.28 -4.28
C ILE A 14 -1.45 -0.47 -4.25
N GLU A 15 -2.13 0.11 -3.27
CA GLU A 15 -3.58 0.14 -3.16
C GLU A 15 -3.99 1.50 -2.58
N ASP A 16 -5.04 2.13 -3.14
CA ASP A 16 -5.55 3.40 -2.62
C ASP A 16 -6.26 3.17 -1.27
N PHE A 17 -6.01 4.03 -0.28
CA PHE A 17 -6.70 3.96 1.00
C PHE A 17 -6.76 5.31 1.71
N THR A 18 -7.64 5.40 2.72
CA THR A 18 -7.81 6.58 3.56
C THR A 18 -7.59 6.17 5.01
N CYS A 19 -6.70 6.86 5.74
CA CYS A 19 -6.51 6.63 7.16
C CYS A 19 -6.14 7.90 7.94
N CYS A 20 -6.26 7.82 9.27
CA CYS A 20 -5.84 8.89 10.17
C CYS A 20 -4.42 8.65 10.68
N GLU A 21 -3.79 9.72 11.17
CA GLU A 21 -2.48 9.65 11.83
C GLU A 21 -2.52 8.68 13.02
N GLU A 22 -1.37 8.06 13.34
CA GLU A 22 -1.26 7.09 14.41
C GLU A 22 -1.82 7.62 15.75
N GLY A 23 -2.69 6.84 16.37
CA GLY A 23 -3.33 7.18 17.64
C GLY A 23 -4.56 8.07 17.50
N VAL A 24 -4.91 8.51 16.29
CA VAL A 24 -6.15 9.25 16.01
C VAL A 24 -7.23 8.27 15.56
N GLU A 25 -8.39 8.31 16.21
CA GLU A 25 -9.57 7.55 15.77
C GLU A 25 -10.01 8.03 14.38
N PHE A 26 -10.59 7.13 13.60
CA PHE A 26 -10.98 7.47 12.24
C PHE A 26 -12.06 8.57 12.22
N GLU A 27 -11.71 9.72 11.63
CA GLU A 27 -12.60 10.83 11.33
C GLU A 27 -12.28 11.35 9.93
N TRP A 28 -13.28 11.50 9.06
CA TRP A 28 -13.07 11.90 7.66
C TRP A 28 -12.31 13.22 7.54
N GLU A 29 -12.62 14.19 8.39
CA GLU A 29 -12.01 15.53 8.39
C GLU A 29 -10.55 15.54 8.84
N LYS A 30 -10.11 14.49 9.54
CA LYS A 30 -8.73 14.31 10.02
C LYS A 30 -7.96 13.28 9.21
N SER A 31 -8.64 12.62 8.28
CA SER A 31 -8.05 11.56 7.46
C SER A 31 -7.20 12.13 6.32
N ARG A 32 -6.29 11.30 5.82
CA ARG A 32 -5.48 11.56 4.63
C ARG A 32 -5.74 10.44 3.64
N ASP A 33 -5.92 10.83 2.38
CA ASP A 33 -5.92 9.91 1.25
C ASP A 33 -4.50 9.59 0.82
N PHE A 34 -4.28 8.32 0.52
CA PHE A 34 -3.04 7.76 0.00
C PHE A 34 -3.31 7.07 -1.32
N HIS A 35 -2.40 7.23 -2.27
CA HIS A 35 -2.57 6.78 -3.64
C HIS A 35 -1.49 5.82 -4.08
N VAL A 36 -1.83 4.95 -5.04
CA VAL A 36 -0.85 4.09 -5.72
C VAL A 36 0.33 4.91 -6.24
N GLY A 37 1.53 4.49 -5.85
CA GLY A 37 2.79 5.12 -6.23
C GLY A 37 3.30 6.17 -5.26
N ASP A 38 2.53 6.52 -4.22
CA ASP A 38 3.04 7.34 -3.12
C ASP A 38 4.23 6.63 -2.45
N ARG A 39 5.29 7.39 -2.24
CA ARG A 39 6.49 6.95 -1.53
C ARG A 39 6.37 7.32 -0.06
N VAL A 40 6.55 6.34 0.82
CA VAL A 40 6.61 6.52 2.27
C VAL A 40 7.81 5.77 2.84
N PHE A 41 8.07 5.95 4.13
CA PHE A 41 9.24 5.37 4.80
C PHE A 41 8.81 4.37 5.86
N PHE A 42 9.34 3.15 5.78
CA PHE A 42 9.09 2.11 6.76
C PHE A 42 9.58 2.54 8.15
N ILE A 43 8.79 2.30 9.19
CA ILE A 43 9.21 2.43 10.59
C ILE A 43 9.27 1.04 11.23
N ASP A 44 8.15 0.31 11.22
CA ASP A 44 8.03 -0.97 11.90
C ASP A 44 6.89 -1.81 11.30
N ALA A 45 6.89 -3.12 11.59
CA ALA A 45 5.84 -4.05 11.25
C ALA A 45 5.34 -4.73 12.52
N PHE A 46 4.04 -4.66 12.77
CA PHE A 46 3.45 -5.25 13.97
C PHE A 46 2.16 -5.98 13.64
N LYS A 47 1.83 -6.96 14.48
CA LYS A 47 0.54 -7.62 14.41
C LYS A 47 -0.48 -6.78 15.16
N ASN A 48 -1.60 -6.46 14.53
CA ASN A 48 -2.69 -5.72 15.14
C ASN A 48 -3.15 -6.46 16.42
N PRO A 49 -3.00 -5.85 17.61
CA PRO A 49 -3.34 -6.50 18.88
C PRO A 49 -4.84 -6.78 19.01
N ASP A 50 -5.68 -6.02 18.31
CA ASP A 50 -7.14 -6.11 18.36
C ASP A 50 -7.70 -7.09 17.30
N SER A 51 -6.85 -7.71 16.48
CA SER A 51 -7.31 -8.68 15.49
C SER A 51 -7.80 -9.97 16.16
N VAL A 52 -9.11 -10.20 16.09
CA VAL A 52 -9.75 -11.47 16.48
C VAL A 52 -9.30 -12.65 15.61
N PHE A 53 -8.73 -12.38 14.43
CA PHE A 53 -8.21 -13.39 13.51
C PHE A 53 -6.68 -13.44 13.61
N SER A 54 -6.20 -14.15 14.63
CA SER A 54 -4.77 -14.29 14.95
C SER A 54 -3.94 -15.03 13.88
N GLN A 55 -4.56 -15.58 12.84
CA GLN A 55 -3.87 -16.24 11.72
C GLN A 55 -4.08 -15.57 10.37
N ASP A 56 -4.76 -14.43 10.31
CA ASP A 56 -5.06 -13.79 9.03
C ASP A 56 -3.86 -12.97 8.53
N HIS A 57 -3.52 -13.09 7.26
CA HIS A 57 -2.47 -12.30 6.61
C HIS A 57 -2.79 -10.79 6.64
N LEU A 58 -4.07 -10.46 6.85
CA LEU A 58 -4.58 -9.10 7.07
C LEU A 58 -4.27 -8.54 8.47
N SER A 59 -3.84 -9.38 9.42
CA SER A 59 -3.56 -8.94 10.79
C SER A 59 -2.24 -8.19 10.97
N TRP A 60 -1.39 -8.16 9.94
CA TRP A 60 -0.12 -7.43 9.98
C TRP A 60 -0.25 -6.02 9.43
N MET A 61 0.20 -5.07 10.23
CA MET A 61 0.20 -3.65 9.95
C MET A 61 1.63 -3.18 9.73
N ILE A 62 1.78 -2.17 8.87
CA ILE A 62 3.01 -1.44 8.67
C ILE A 62 2.81 -0.06 9.27
N LYS A 63 3.73 0.32 10.15
CA LYS A 63 3.91 1.68 10.63
C LYS A 63 4.85 2.39 9.67
N PHE A 64 4.42 3.53 9.16
CA PHE A 64 5.17 4.28 8.15
C PHE A 64 5.13 5.79 8.40
N LYS A 65 6.13 6.47 7.88
CA LYS A 65 6.29 7.93 7.92
C LYS A 65 6.15 8.52 6.54
N THR A 66 5.41 9.62 6.41
CA THR A 66 5.31 10.41 5.17
C THR A 66 6.42 11.45 5.07
N GLU A 67 6.58 12.09 3.90
CA GLU A 67 7.62 13.12 3.69
C GLU A 67 7.49 14.33 4.65
N ASP A 68 6.26 14.64 5.08
CA ASP A 68 5.98 15.67 6.09
C ASP A 68 6.14 15.19 7.54
N ASN A 69 6.80 14.05 7.75
CA ASN A 69 7.10 13.42 9.04
C ASN A 69 5.89 13.00 9.90
N LYS A 70 4.70 12.90 9.30
CA LYS A 70 3.52 12.32 9.96
C LYS A 70 3.58 10.80 9.91
N VAL A 71 3.01 10.16 10.93
CA VAL A 71 3.12 8.71 11.13
C VAL A 71 1.75 8.06 11.04
N TYR A 72 1.67 6.95 10.31
CA TYR A 72 0.42 6.26 10.02
C TYR A 72 0.61 4.74 10.10
N ASN A 73 -0.51 4.01 10.18
CA ASN A 73 -0.53 2.56 10.15
C ASN A 73 -1.52 2.08 9.09
N ALA A 74 -1.13 1.10 8.27
CA ALA A 74 -2.03 0.45 7.32
C ALA A 74 -1.66 -1.02 7.10
N CYS A 75 -2.50 -1.79 6.42
CA CYS A 75 -2.26 -3.22 6.20
C CYS A 75 -0.97 -3.44 5.39
N GLN A 76 -0.18 -4.46 5.75
CA GLN A 76 1.07 -4.77 5.04
C GLN A 76 0.91 -5.00 3.53
N LEU A 77 -0.28 -5.43 3.10
CA LEU A 77 -0.56 -5.76 1.71
C LEU A 77 -0.61 -4.54 0.81
N TYR A 78 -0.69 -3.33 1.38
CA TYR A 78 -0.77 -2.09 0.62
C TYR A 78 0.61 -1.57 0.22
N PHE A 79 1.69 -2.25 0.60
CA PHE A 79 3.06 -1.77 0.42
C PHE A 79 3.95 -2.76 -0.30
N VAL A 80 4.90 -2.24 -1.08
CA VAL A 80 6.03 -2.99 -1.63
C VAL A 80 7.34 -2.22 -1.42
N HIS A 81 8.47 -2.94 -1.39
CA HIS A 81 9.80 -2.32 -1.36
C HIS A 81 10.11 -1.62 -2.69
N GLN A 82 11.03 -0.65 -2.66
CA GLN A 82 11.46 0.12 -3.83
C GLN A 82 11.82 -0.74 -5.05
N ASP A 83 12.56 -1.83 -4.86
CA ASP A 83 12.99 -2.69 -5.99
C ASP A 83 11.79 -3.33 -6.70
N VAL A 84 10.79 -3.75 -5.94
CA VAL A 84 9.54 -4.32 -6.48
C VAL A 84 8.77 -3.23 -7.21
N TRP A 85 8.67 -2.04 -6.64
CA TRP A 85 8.01 -0.90 -7.26
C TRP A 85 8.64 -0.54 -8.61
N GLU A 86 9.97 -0.46 -8.69
CA GLU A 86 10.64 -0.16 -9.96
C GLU A 86 10.48 -1.28 -10.99
N GLY A 87 10.42 -2.54 -10.55
CA GLY A 87 10.06 -3.68 -11.40
C GLY A 87 8.65 -3.55 -11.98
N LEU A 88 7.67 -3.18 -11.14
CA LEU A 88 6.28 -2.96 -11.57
C LEU A 88 6.18 -1.79 -12.55
N ARG A 89 6.78 -0.64 -12.21
CA ARG A 89 6.82 0.54 -13.09
C ARG A 89 7.42 0.20 -14.44
N THR A 90 8.55 -0.51 -14.45
CA THR A 90 9.20 -0.93 -15.69
C THR A 90 8.28 -1.83 -16.51
N PHE A 91 7.65 -2.83 -15.90
CA PHE A 91 6.75 -3.75 -16.59
C PHE A 91 5.57 -3.05 -17.25
N PHE A 92 4.91 -2.13 -16.55
CA PHE A 92 3.73 -1.42 -17.06
C PHE A 92 4.07 -0.28 -18.03
N THR A 93 5.27 0.29 -17.98
CA THR A 93 5.70 1.37 -18.89
C THR A 93 6.36 0.85 -20.16
N THR A 94 6.94 -0.35 -20.15
CA THR A 94 7.65 -0.94 -21.30
C THR A 94 6.76 -1.75 -22.24
N LYS A 95 5.56 -2.16 -21.82
CA LYS A 95 4.59 -2.79 -22.72
C LYS A 95 3.72 -1.73 -23.39
N GLN A 96 3.66 -1.75 -24.72
CA GLN A 96 2.63 -1.05 -25.48
C GLN A 96 1.24 -1.36 -24.89
N PRO A 97 0.28 -0.42 -24.90
CA PRO A 97 -1.07 -0.68 -24.42
C PRO A 97 -1.61 -1.95 -25.09
N LEU A 98 -2.11 -2.89 -24.30
CA LEU A 98 -2.88 -4.01 -24.83
C LEU A 98 -4.13 -3.43 -25.50
N THR A 99 -4.14 -3.38 -26.83
CA THR A 99 -5.36 -3.14 -27.59
C THR A 99 -6.26 -4.36 -27.37
N ILE A 100 -7.23 -4.23 -26.46
CA ILE A 100 -8.23 -5.27 -26.26
C ILE A 100 -9.33 -5.00 -27.28
N ASP A 101 -9.22 -5.61 -28.46
CA ASP A 101 -10.31 -5.66 -29.42
C ASP A 101 -11.42 -6.53 -28.83
N ARG A 102 -12.46 -5.89 -28.31
CA ARG A 102 -13.68 -6.58 -27.89
C ARG A 102 -14.51 -6.86 -29.14
N GLU A 103 -14.41 -8.06 -29.68
CA GLU A 103 -15.44 -8.57 -30.60
C GLU A 103 -16.74 -8.76 -29.83
N VAL A 104 -17.73 -7.94 -30.17
CA VAL A 104 -19.10 -8.10 -29.69
C VAL A 104 -19.76 -9.17 -30.55
N ASP A 105 -19.82 -10.39 -30.03
CA ASP A 105 -20.65 -11.45 -30.60
C ASP A 105 -22.13 -11.03 -30.54
N LYS A 106 -22.64 -10.49 -31.65
CA LYS A 106 -24.08 -10.37 -31.89
C LYS A 106 -24.63 -11.74 -32.24
N LYS A 107 -25.14 -12.47 -31.24
CA LYS A 107 -26.06 -13.58 -31.50
C LYS A 107 -27.45 -13.02 -31.77
N GLY A 108 -27.91 -13.22 -33.00
CA GLY A 108 -29.29 -12.99 -33.43
C GLY A 108 -30.23 -14.11 -33.02
#